data_AF-A0A143PKG2-F1
#
_entry.id   AF-A0A143PKG2-F1
#
_cell.length_a   1.000
_cell.length_b   1.000
_cell.length_c   1.000
_cell.angle_alpha   90.00
_cell.angle_beta   90.00
_cell.angle_gamma   90.00
#
_symmetry.space_group_name_H-M   'P 1'
#
loop_
_entity.id
_entity.type
_entity.pdbx_description
1 polymer ?
#
loop_
_entity_poly.entity_id
_entity_poly.type
_entity_poly.pdbx_seq_one_letter_code
_entity_poly.pdbx_strand_id
1 'polypeptide(L)'
;MLSRRDVLHALTAGAAWPAFGSADSNAQTGDPPLVAGTARTFAGVACRWCPPGTFLMVSPGDEPRRRDDEAQVSVRFTRGFWMAAHETT
;
A
#
# COMPACT_ATOMS: atom_id res chain seq x y z
N MET A 1 27.51 -27.93 38.64
CA MET A 1 26.59 -26.84 38.23
C MET A 1 27.40 -25.88 37.37
N LEU A 2 27.23 -25.94 36.04
CA LEU A 2 27.98 -25.10 35.10
C LEU A 2 27.11 -23.94 34.62
N SER A 3 27.73 -22.77 34.61
CA SER A 3 27.16 -21.45 34.35
C SER A 3 26.94 -21.20 32.85
N ARG A 4 25.86 -20.50 32.53
CA ARG A 4 25.29 -20.30 31.19
C ARG A 4 25.97 -19.17 30.41
N ARG A 5 27.30 -19.09 30.43
CA ARG A 5 28.04 -17.90 29.93
C ARG A 5 29.25 -18.16 29.02
N ASP A 6 29.38 -19.35 28.44
CA ASP A 6 30.37 -19.57 27.38
C ASP A 6 29.81 -19.16 26.03
N VAL A 7 29.98 -17.87 25.75
CA VAL A 7 29.78 -17.20 24.47
C VAL A 7 30.76 -17.80 23.45
N LEU A 8 30.22 -18.51 22.46
CA LEU A 8 30.97 -18.90 21.27
C LEU A 8 30.71 -17.89 20.12
N HIS A 9 31.82 -17.48 19.54
CA HIS A 9 31.95 -16.72 18.30
C HIS A 9 31.26 -17.42 17.13
N ALA A 10 30.72 -16.63 16.20
CA ALA A 10 31.21 -16.55 14.81
C ALA A 10 30.14 -15.96 13.87
N LEU A 11 30.60 -15.05 13.01
CA LEU A 11 29.85 -14.43 11.93
C LEU A 11 29.27 -15.46 10.95
N THR A 12 28.01 -15.28 10.59
CA THR A 12 27.52 -15.58 9.24
C THR A 12 26.73 -14.37 8.76
N ALA A 13 27.24 -13.77 7.69
CA ALA A 13 26.62 -12.68 6.96
C ALA A 13 25.16 -13.02 6.68
N GLY A 14 24.25 -12.22 7.23
CA GLY A 14 22.84 -12.29 6.89
C GLY A 14 22.71 -12.02 5.39
N ALA A 15 22.41 -13.06 4.64
CA ALA A 15 21.97 -12.96 3.26
C ALA A 15 20.92 -11.86 3.18
N ALA A 16 21.22 -10.82 2.39
CA ALA A 16 20.24 -9.82 2.03
C ALA A 16 19.01 -10.57 1.50
N TRP A 17 17.90 -10.48 2.23
CA TRP A 17 16.62 -10.91 1.69
C TRP A 17 16.46 -10.20 0.35
N PRO A 18 16.20 -10.92 -0.76
CA PRO A 18 15.85 -10.21 -1.96
C PRO A 18 14.63 -9.38 -1.60
N ALA A 19 14.68 -8.08 -1.90
CA ALA A 19 13.50 -7.27 -1.97
C ALA A 19 12.62 -7.94 -3.03
N PHE A 20 11.72 -8.83 -2.59
CA PHE A 20 10.61 -9.29 -3.41
C PHE A 20 9.76 -8.04 -3.64
N GLY A 21 10.11 -7.30 -4.70
CA GLY A 21 9.21 -6.37 -5.34
C GLY A 21 7.94 -7.18 -5.58
N SER A 22 6.89 -6.80 -4.88
CA SER A 22 5.57 -7.36 -5.09
C SER A 22 5.15 -6.88 -6.46
N ALA A 23 5.49 -7.66 -7.49
CA ALA A 23 4.89 -7.50 -8.80
C ALA A 23 3.38 -7.57 -8.56
N ASP A 24 2.66 -6.50 -8.88
CA ASP A 24 1.21 -6.51 -8.87
C ASP A 24 0.78 -7.72 -9.70
N SER A 25 0.24 -8.75 -9.06
CA SER A 25 -0.16 -10.00 -9.71
C SER A 25 -1.34 -9.83 -10.70
N ASN A 26 -1.73 -8.57 -10.94
CA ASN A 26 -2.73 -8.15 -11.92
C ASN A 26 -2.13 -7.34 -13.10
N ALA A 27 -0.81 -7.13 -13.12
CA ALA A 27 -0.12 -6.58 -14.28
C ALA A 27 -0.03 -7.69 -15.34
N GLN A 28 -1.03 -7.74 -16.22
CA GLN A 28 -0.97 -8.54 -17.45
C GLN A 28 0.34 -8.20 -18.16
N THR A 29 1.21 -9.20 -18.29
CA THR A 29 2.54 -9.08 -18.88
C THR A 29 2.42 -8.56 -20.31
N GLY A 30 2.67 -7.26 -20.52
CA GLY A 30 2.55 -6.59 -21.82
C GLY A 30 1.75 -5.28 -21.78
N ASP A 31 0.94 -5.04 -20.75
CA ASP A 31 0.26 -3.75 -20.59
C ASP A 31 1.27 -2.67 -20.15
N PRO A 32 1.17 -1.43 -20.69
CA PRO A 32 1.98 -0.31 -20.20
C PRO A 32 1.72 -0.09 -18.70
N PRO A 33 2.72 0.42 -17.94
CA PRO A 33 2.55 0.71 -16.52
C PRO A 33 1.31 1.58 -16.28
N LEU A 34 0.44 1.15 -15.36
CA LEU A 34 -0.78 1.89 -15.04
C LEU A 34 -0.44 3.17 -14.27
N VAL A 35 -0.89 4.30 -14.78
CA VAL A 35 -0.74 5.62 -14.15
C VAL A 35 -2.01 6.00 -13.40
N ALA A 36 -1.89 6.88 -12.41
CA ALA A 36 -3.06 7.34 -11.65
C ALA A 36 -4.15 7.86 -12.60
N GLY A 37 -5.37 7.35 -12.44
CA GLY A 37 -6.49 7.72 -13.29
C GLY A 37 -6.59 7.00 -14.64
N THR A 38 -5.71 6.02 -14.97
CA THR A 38 -5.92 5.16 -16.15
C THR A 38 -7.33 4.59 -16.14
N ALA A 39 -8.03 4.67 -17.26
CA ALA A 39 -9.43 4.24 -17.39
C ALA A 39 -9.53 2.78 -17.85
N ARG A 40 -10.46 2.03 -17.27
CA ARG A 40 -10.86 0.69 -17.75
C ARG A 40 -12.33 0.43 -17.41
N THR A 41 -13.04 -0.28 -18.28
CA THR A 41 -14.44 -0.65 -18.04
C THR A 41 -14.51 -2.12 -17.62
N PHE A 42 -15.20 -2.39 -16.51
CA PHE A 42 -15.47 -3.74 -16.02
C PHE A 42 -16.98 -3.96 -16.00
N ALA A 43 -17.48 -4.93 -16.78
CA ALA A 43 -18.91 -5.26 -16.84
C ALA A 43 -19.84 -4.04 -17.01
N GLY A 44 -19.43 -3.06 -17.83
CA GLY A 44 -20.19 -1.82 -18.05
C GLY A 44 -19.94 -0.69 -17.04
N VAL A 45 -19.19 -0.95 -15.96
CA VAL A 45 -18.82 0.07 -14.97
C VAL A 45 -17.49 0.71 -15.35
N ALA A 46 -17.47 2.03 -15.49
CA ALA A 46 -16.24 2.78 -15.72
C ALA A 46 -15.43 2.87 -14.43
N CYS A 47 -14.18 2.43 -14.46
CA CYS A 47 -13.25 2.48 -13.33
C CYS A 47 -12.00 3.31 -13.65
N ARG A 48 -11.30 3.73 -12.59
CA ARG A 48 -10.03 4.44 -12.61
C ARG A 48 -9.00 3.70 -11.78
N TRP A 49 -7.76 3.65 -12.26
CA TRP A 49 -6.64 3.08 -11.51
C TRP A 49 -6.19 4.02 -10.39
N CYS A 50 -6.12 3.48 -9.18
CA CYS A 50 -5.52 4.11 -8.00
C CYS A 50 -4.21 3.38 -7.70
N PRO A 51 -3.03 4.02 -7.87
CA PRO A 51 -1.74 3.37 -7.60
C PRO A 51 -1.54 3.13 -6.09
N PRO A 52 -0.62 2.21 -5.71
CA PRO A 52 -0.19 2.11 -4.32
C PRO A 52 0.36 3.45 -3.83
N GLY A 53 0.16 3.75 -2.55
CA GLY A 53 0.51 5.07 -2.02
C GLY A 53 0.25 5.20 -0.52
N THR A 54 0.67 6.34 0.03
CA THR A 54 0.42 6.73 1.41
C THR A 54 -0.26 8.09 1.42
N PHE A 55 -1.27 8.26 2.25
CA PHE A 55 -1.97 9.54 2.43
C PHE A 55 -2.41 9.69 3.88
N LEU A 56 -2.68 10.94 4.27
CA LEU A 56 -3.35 11.23 5.53
C LEU A 56 -4.85 11.14 5.30
N MET A 57 -5.50 10.23 6.01
CA MET A 57 -6.95 10.13 6.07
C MET A 57 -7.45 10.99 7.22
N VAL A 58 -8.65 11.55 7.02
CA VAL A 58 -9.41 12.38 7.95
C VAL A 58 -9.00 13.87 7.92
N SER A 59 -9.94 14.73 8.29
CA SER A 59 -9.84 16.19 8.32
C SER A 59 -8.67 16.71 9.19
N PRO A 60 -7.95 17.74 8.72
CA PRO A 60 -6.97 18.48 9.51
C PRO A 60 -7.55 19.01 10.83
N GLY A 61 -6.69 19.25 11.82
CA GLY A 61 -7.10 19.69 13.15
C GLY A 61 -7.77 21.07 13.18
N ASP A 62 -7.47 21.91 12.20
CA ASP A 62 -7.96 23.28 12.05
C ASP A 62 -9.15 23.40 11.09
N GLU A 63 -9.68 22.30 10.56
CA GLU A 63 -10.81 22.33 9.63
C GLU A 63 -12.13 22.70 10.35
N PRO A 64 -12.87 23.72 9.87
CA PRO A 64 -14.17 24.07 10.44
C PRO A 64 -15.16 22.90 10.37
N ARG A 65 -15.92 22.67 11.45
CA ARG A 65 -16.90 21.58 11.58
C ARG A 65 -16.32 20.17 11.64
N ARG A 66 -15.01 20.03 11.81
CA ARG A 66 -14.38 18.77 12.24
C ARG A 66 -15.02 18.29 13.55
N ARG A 67 -15.23 16.98 13.68
CA ARG A 67 -15.67 16.33 14.92
C ARG A 67 -14.48 15.87 15.77
N ASP A 68 -14.72 15.66 17.07
CA ASP A 68 -13.64 15.28 18.01
C ASP A 68 -13.05 13.88 17.73
N ASP A 69 -13.82 13.00 17.09
CA ASP A 69 -13.41 11.64 16.71
C ASP A 69 -12.65 11.58 15.37
N GLU A 70 -12.41 12.71 14.71
CA GLU A 70 -11.75 12.81 13.41
C GLU A 70 -10.21 12.89 13.51
N ALA A 71 -9.57 12.04 14.32
CA ALA A 71 -8.10 11.99 14.41
C ALA A 71 -7.47 11.63 13.04
N GLN A 72 -6.46 12.38 12.61
CA GLN A 72 -5.75 12.08 11.36
C GLN A 72 -4.97 10.78 11.46
N VAL A 73 -5.08 9.93 10.45
CA VAL A 73 -4.41 8.63 10.38
C VAL A 73 -3.60 8.53 9.09
N SER A 74 -2.33 8.12 9.21
CA SER A 74 -1.51 7.78 8.03
C SER A 74 -1.89 6.40 7.51
N VAL A 75 -2.44 6.35 6.30
CA VAL A 75 -2.91 5.12 5.66
C VAL A 75 -1.99 4.78 4.48
N ARG A 76 -1.60 3.51 4.37
CA ARG A 76 -0.77 2.99 3.28
C ARG A 76 -1.46 1.85 2.54
N PHE A 77 -1.69 2.02 1.25
CA PHE A 77 -2.04 0.95 0.33
C PHE A 77 -0.78 0.39 -0.32
N THR A 78 -0.48 -0.88 -0.06
CA THR A 78 0.71 -1.57 -0.61
C THR A 78 0.53 -2.06 -2.04
N ARG A 79 -0.70 -2.04 -2.56
CA ARG A 79 -1.06 -2.46 -3.91
C ARG A 79 -2.02 -1.45 -4.51
N GLY A 80 -1.97 -1.29 -5.82
CA GLY A 80 -2.96 -0.50 -6.54
C GLY A 80 -4.29 -1.23 -6.69
N PHE A 81 -5.35 -0.47 -6.98
CA PHE A 81 -6.69 -1.01 -7.14
C PHE A 81 -7.51 -0.17 -8.14
N TRP A 82 -8.61 -0.74 -8.61
CA TRP A 82 -9.58 -0.04 -9.47
C TRP A 82 -10.73 0.47 -8.63
N MET A 83 -11.10 1.75 -8.81
CA MET A 83 -12.28 2.36 -8.18
C MET A 83 -13.29 2.75 -9.25
N ALA A 84 -14.58 2.55 -9.01
CA ALA A 84 -15.63 3.06 -9.89
C ALA A 84 -15.50 4.59 -10.00
N ALA A 85 -15.65 5.12 -11.21
CA ALA A 85 -15.50 6.55 -11.46
C ALA A 85 -16.62 7.38 -10.84
N HIS A 86 -17.77 6.74 -10.57
CA HIS A 86 -18.99 7.35 -10.05
C HIS A 86 -19.66 6.40 -9.04
N GLU A 87 -20.55 6.96 -8.23
CA GLU A 87 -21.44 6.18 -7.36
C GLU A 87 -22.32 5.25 -8.20
N THR A 88 -22.75 4.14 -7.59
CA THR A 88 -23.67 3.21 -8.25
C THR A 88 -25.06 3.80 -8.30
N THR A 89 -25.69 3.73 -9.48
CA THR A 89 -27.08 4.15 -9.72
C THR A 89 -28.08 3.03 -9.47
#